data_AF-A0A232F3D7-F1
#
_entry.id   AF-A0A232F3D7-F1
#
_cell.length_a   1.000
_cell.length_b   1.000
_cell.length_c   1.000
_cell.angle_alpha   90.00
_cell.angle_beta   90.00
_cell.angle_gamma   90.00
#
_symmetry.space_group_name_H-M   'P 1'
#
loop_
_entity.id
_entity.type
_entity.pdbx_description
1 polymer ?
#
loop_
_entity_poly.entity_id
_entity_poly.type
_entity_poly.pdbx_seq_one_letter_code
_entity_poly.pdbx_strand_id
1 'polypeptide(L)'
;MRVLDPHHMQRVVLAVALIYLSCIHFHRQLYDYGSYTLDITGPLMVITQKVTSLAYSVHDGLTRKEDELTPSQRHHAVHKMPTALEYFSYVFHFQALMAGPIIFYRDYIDFIHGRGQKLLKGTYDEQIGQVNEIVLEPSPRLVVIKKVVASLLCALIFVTMLPSYPMQKIKDDDFLYNTSMLYKYWYLMIATMLIRFKYYHAWLFADAICNNSGLGFNGYNEDGTARWDLISNVDAFKFETALSLRDSIEAWNKGTNRWLRMIVYERVERYKTVFTYALSALWHGFYPGYYLTFAGGAFFTFASRAVGSSTHKTVFSYLKDKESIL
;
A
#
# COMPACT_ATOMS: atom_id res chain seq x y z
N MET A 1 -6.41 22.96 -21.66
CA MET A 1 -5.79 22.15 -22.72
C MET A 1 -5.85 20.68 -22.34
N ARG A 2 -6.55 19.83 -23.11
CA ARG A 2 -6.36 18.36 -23.06
C ARG A 2 -5.32 18.02 -24.13
N VAL A 3 -4.09 17.78 -23.70
CA VAL A 3 -2.95 17.54 -24.62
C VAL A 3 -2.93 16.09 -25.14
N LEU A 4 -3.56 15.16 -24.40
CA LEU A 4 -3.64 13.75 -24.73
C LEU A 4 -5.10 13.29 -24.73
N ASP A 5 -5.41 12.35 -25.61
CA ASP A 5 -6.69 11.64 -25.66
C ASP A 5 -6.89 10.80 -24.37
N PRO A 6 -8.01 10.97 -23.64
CA PRO A 6 -8.35 10.17 -22.47
C PRO A 6 -8.29 8.64 -22.68
N HIS A 7 -8.44 8.12 -23.89
CA HIS A 7 -8.32 6.68 -24.14
C HIS A 7 -6.90 6.13 -23.94
N HIS A 8 -5.88 6.97 -24.13
CA HIS A 8 -4.48 6.57 -24.17
C HIS A 8 -3.60 7.24 -23.09
N MET A 9 -4.08 8.32 -22.47
CA MET A 9 -3.30 9.14 -21.55
C MET A 9 -2.68 8.36 -20.38
N GLN A 10 -3.41 7.39 -19.81
CA GLN A 10 -2.99 6.57 -18.68
C GLN A 10 -1.75 5.73 -19.00
N ARG A 11 -1.65 5.22 -20.23
CA ARG A 11 -0.50 4.44 -20.68
C ARG A 11 0.71 5.33 -20.91
N VAL A 12 0.50 6.51 -21.50
CA VAL A 12 1.55 7.51 -21.73
C VAL A 12 2.10 8.03 -20.40
N VAL A 13 1.24 8.39 -19.45
CA VAL A 13 1.64 8.86 -18.11
C VAL A 13 2.40 7.76 -17.37
N LEU A 14 1.93 6.51 -17.43
CA LEU A 14 2.63 5.37 -16.84
C LEU A 14 4.04 5.21 -17.43
N ALA A 15 4.17 5.23 -18.75
CA ALA A 15 5.46 5.10 -19.42
C ALA A 15 6.41 6.24 -19.04
N VAL A 16 5.97 7.50 -19.12
CA VAL A 16 6.79 8.67 -18.79
C VAL A 16 7.22 8.64 -17.32
N ALA A 17 6.30 8.36 -16.40
CA ALA A 17 6.60 8.33 -14.97
C ALA A 17 7.59 7.20 -14.63
N LEU A 18 7.42 6.00 -15.21
CA LEU A 18 8.34 4.89 -15.00
C LEU A 18 9.70 5.11 -15.66
N ILE A 19 9.77 5.69 -16.85
CA ILE A 19 11.04 6.05 -17.50
C ILE A 19 11.80 7.05 -16.63
N TYR A 20 11.12 8.10 -16.18
CA TYR A 20 11.75 9.11 -15.31
C TYR A 20 12.25 8.49 -14.00
N LEU A 21 11.41 7.72 -13.31
CA LEU A 21 11.80 6.99 -12.10
C LEU A 21 12.97 6.05 -12.38
N SER A 22 12.98 5.36 -13.52
CA SER A 22 14.04 4.45 -13.91
C SER A 22 15.37 5.18 -14.13
N CYS A 23 15.36 6.33 -14.82
CA CYS A 23 16.55 7.15 -15.02
C CYS A 23 17.16 7.58 -13.68
N ILE A 24 16.33 7.99 -12.71
CA ILE A 24 16.80 8.38 -11.39
C ILE A 24 17.36 7.18 -10.60
N HIS A 25 16.69 6.02 -10.65
CA HIS A 25 17.20 4.79 -10.04
C HIS A 25 18.55 4.37 -10.63
N PHE A 26 18.69 4.41 -11.96
CA PHE A 26 19.95 4.12 -12.64
C PHE A 26 21.05 5.12 -12.27
N HIS A 27 20.73 6.41 -12.30
CA HIS A 27 21.68 7.45 -11.91
C HIS A 27 22.21 7.20 -10.49
N ARG A 28 21.31 6.94 -9.53
CA ARG A 28 21.64 6.56 -8.17
C ARG A 28 22.54 5.33 -8.09
N GLN A 29 22.19 4.27 -8.82
CA GLN A 29 22.98 3.04 -8.80
C GLN A 29 24.40 3.24 -9.34
N LEU A 30 24.62 4.23 -10.21
CA LEU A 30 25.94 4.58 -10.72
C LEU A 30 26.78 5.38 -9.72
N TYR A 31 26.20 6.37 -9.01
CA TYR A 31 26.97 7.24 -8.12
C TYR A 31 27.01 6.78 -6.65
N ASP A 32 26.03 6.00 -6.17
CA ASP A 32 25.93 5.55 -4.78
C ASP A 32 25.36 4.12 -4.69
N TYR A 33 26.18 3.16 -5.14
CA TYR A 33 25.80 1.75 -5.22
C TYR A 33 25.68 1.10 -3.83
N GLY A 34 24.51 0.54 -3.53
CA GLY A 34 24.28 -0.26 -2.31
C GLY A 34 24.11 0.57 -1.04
N SER A 35 23.95 1.88 -1.15
CA SER A 35 23.66 2.77 -0.03
C SER A 35 22.19 2.73 0.39
N TYR A 36 21.99 2.90 1.70
CA TYR A 36 20.69 2.87 2.38
C TYR A 36 20.26 4.26 2.87
N THR A 37 20.83 5.33 2.32
CA THR A 37 20.48 6.71 2.67
C THR A 37 19.09 7.07 2.16
N LEU A 38 18.39 7.91 2.92
CA LEU A 38 17.12 8.50 2.48
C LEU A 38 17.40 9.52 1.39
N ASP A 39 16.78 9.34 0.22
CA ASP A 39 17.01 10.18 -0.95
C ASP A 39 15.71 10.52 -1.68
N ILE A 40 15.83 11.25 -2.79
CA ILE A 40 14.70 11.70 -3.61
C ILE A 40 13.92 10.56 -4.27
N THR A 41 14.49 9.35 -4.36
CA THR A 41 13.82 8.21 -5.01
C THR A 41 12.60 7.75 -4.22
N GLY A 42 12.63 7.82 -2.88
CA GLY A 42 11.49 7.48 -2.03
C GLY A 42 10.24 8.35 -2.32
N PRO A 43 10.33 9.68 -2.18
CA PRO A 43 9.24 10.58 -2.57
C PRO A 43 8.83 10.43 -4.04
N LEU A 44 9.78 10.23 -4.94
CA LEU A 44 9.50 10.05 -6.37
C LEU A 44 8.71 8.76 -6.66
N MET A 45 8.99 7.68 -5.94
CA MET A 45 8.23 6.44 -5.98
C MET A 45 6.77 6.68 -5.58
N VAL A 46 6.52 7.46 -4.52
CA VAL A 46 5.15 7.82 -4.10
C VAL A 46 4.46 8.71 -5.12
N ILE A 47 5.14 9.74 -5.66
CA ILE A 47 4.60 10.63 -6.69
C ILE A 47 4.22 9.82 -7.94
N THR A 48 5.08 8.89 -8.38
CA THR A 48 4.82 7.99 -9.50
C THR A 48 3.50 7.24 -9.32
N GLN A 49 3.24 6.73 -8.12
CA GLN A 49 1.98 6.05 -7.82
C GLN A 49 0.80 7.01 -7.87
N LYS A 50 0.92 8.22 -7.32
CA LYS A 50 -0.15 9.23 -7.31
C LYS A 50 -0.54 9.70 -8.71
N VAL A 51 0.44 10.04 -9.56
CA VAL A 51 0.18 10.56 -10.91
C VAL A 51 -0.35 9.48 -11.85
N THR A 52 0.17 8.25 -11.76
CA THR A 52 -0.31 7.13 -12.57
C THR A 52 -1.71 6.69 -12.15
N SER A 53 -1.97 6.60 -10.84
CA SER A 53 -3.32 6.30 -10.33
C SER A 53 -4.34 7.32 -10.82
N LEU A 54 -4.03 8.62 -10.72
CA LEU A 54 -4.92 9.67 -11.22
C LEU A 54 -5.17 9.54 -12.73
N ALA A 55 -4.14 9.29 -13.54
CA ALA A 55 -4.31 9.13 -14.98
C ALA A 55 -5.24 7.95 -15.32
N TYR A 56 -5.11 6.83 -14.61
CA TYR A 56 -6.02 5.69 -14.76
C TYR A 56 -7.44 5.98 -14.26
N SER A 57 -7.59 6.69 -13.14
CA SER A 57 -8.89 7.14 -12.63
C SER A 57 -9.62 8.08 -13.59
N VAL A 58 -8.89 9.00 -14.22
CA VAL A 58 -9.43 9.91 -15.26
C VAL A 58 -9.83 9.13 -16.50
N HIS A 59 -9.00 8.20 -16.96
CA HIS A 59 -9.33 7.31 -18.08
C HIS A 59 -10.63 6.55 -17.81
N ASP A 60 -10.76 5.91 -16.65
CA ASP A 60 -11.96 5.16 -16.26
C ASP A 60 -13.19 6.07 -16.22
N GLY A 61 -13.10 7.27 -15.63
CA GLY A 61 -14.25 8.17 -15.49
C GLY A 61 -14.67 8.89 -16.77
N LEU A 62 -13.78 9.07 -17.73
CA LEU A 62 -14.07 9.80 -18.99
C LEU A 62 -14.37 8.90 -20.18
N THR A 63 -13.92 7.64 -20.18
CA THR A 63 -13.97 6.78 -21.39
C THR A 63 -14.69 5.46 -21.20
N ARG A 64 -14.78 4.95 -19.97
CA ARG A 64 -15.39 3.64 -19.70
C ARG A 64 -16.79 3.81 -19.14
N LYS A 65 -17.66 2.84 -19.43
CA LYS A 65 -19.01 2.79 -18.86
C LYS A 65 -18.96 2.20 -17.45
N GLU A 66 -19.86 2.63 -16.57
CA GLU A 66 -19.86 2.23 -15.16
C GLU A 66 -20.06 0.72 -14.93
N ASP A 67 -20.78 0.04 -15.82
CA ASP A 67 -21.06 -1.39 -15.81
C ASP A 67 -19.82 -2.24 -16.12
N GLU A 68 -18.85 -1.69 -16.85
CA GLU A 68 -17.59 -2.36 -17.18
C GLU A 68 -16.53 -2.19 -16.07
N LEU A 69 -16.76 -1.29 -15.11
CA LEU A 69 -15.81 -0.99 -14.03
C LEU A 69 -15.96 -1.97 -12.87
N THR A 70 -14.83 -2.41 -12.31
CA THR A 70 -14.84 -3.09 -11.00
C THR A 70 -15.37 -2.13 -9.92
N PRO A 71 -15.93 -2.62 -8.80
CA PRO A 71 -16.38 -1.73 -7.71
C PRO A 71 -15.30 -0.75 -7.23
N SER A 72 -14.04 -1.21 -7.19
CA SER A 72 -12.88 -0.37 -6.86
C SER A 72 -12.62 0.70 -7.93
N GLN A 73 -12.62 0.32 -9.21
CA GLN A 73 -12.42 1.29 -10.31
C GLN A 73 -13.53 2.35 -10.33
N ARG A 74 -14.79 1.93 -10.10
CA ARG A 74 -15.93 2.85 -10.03
C ARG A 74 -15.79 3.86 -8.89
N HIS A 75 -15.39 3.41 -7.69
CA HIS A 75 -15.14 4.31 -6.56
C HIS A 75 -14.08 5.36 -6.88
N HIS A 76 -12.99 4.98 -7.54
CA HIS A 76 -11.88 5.88 -7.85
C HIS A 76 -12.03 6.63 -9.19
N ALA A 77 -13.13 6.45 -9.92
CA ALA A 77 -13.32 7.06 -11.24
C ALA A 77 -13.42 8.59 -11.11
N VAL A 78 -12.75 9.30 -12.02
CA VAL A 78 -12.70 10.76 -12.05
C VAL A 78 -13.36 11.27 -13.33
N HIS A 79 -14.59 11.74 -13.22
CA HIS A 79 -15.40 12.18 -14.36
C HIS A 79 -15.10 13.62 -14.82
N LYS A 80 -14.29 14.37 -14.07
CA LYS A 80 -13.89 15.74 -14.41
C LYS A 80 -12.39 15.89 -14.25
N MET A 81 -11.74 16.47 -15.26
CA MET A 81 -10.32 16.78 -15.20
C MET A 81 -10.01 17.70 -14.01
N PRO A 82 -9.03 17.35 -13.16
CA PRO A 82 -8.55 18.24 -12.12
C PRO A 82 -8.03 19.55 -12.70
N THR A 83 -8.27 20.64 -11.99
CA THR A 83 -7.59 21.92 -12.21
C THR A 83 -6.11 21.80 -11.84
N ALA A 84 -5.28 22.74 -12.31
CA ALA A 84 -3.87 22.76 -11.95
C ALA A 84 -3.66 22.84 -10.42
N LEU A 85 -4.52 23.62 -9.73
CA LEU A 85 -4.46 23.74 -8.27
C LEU A 85 -4.79 22.42 -7.58
N GLU A 86 -5.90 21.76 -7.95
CA GLU A 86 -6.26 20.45 -7.38
C GLU A 86 -5.18 19.40 -7.64
N TYR A 87 -4.60 19.38 -8.85
CA TYR A 87 -3.54 18.46 -9.22
C TYR A 87 -2.27 18.66 -8.38
N PHE A 88 -1.73 19.89 -8.32
CA PHE A 88 -0.51 20.15 -7.56
C PHE A 88 -0.73 20.03 -6.06
N SER A 89 -1.89 20.43 -5.55
CA SER A 89 -2.29 20.24 -4.16
C SER A 89 -2.34 18.75 -3.79
N TYR A 90 -2.90 17.90 -4.68
CA TYR A 90 -2.90 16.46 -4.50
C TYR A 90 -1.48 15.89 -4.53
N VAL A 91 -0.70 16.18 -5.57
CA VAL A 91 0.66 15.62 -5.74
C VAL A 91 1.56 16.00 -4.56
N PHE A 92 1.59 17.28 -4.20
CA PHE A 92 2.42 17.84 -3.13
C PHE A 92 1.77 17.84 -1.75
N HIS A 93 0.71 17.06 -1.55
CA HIS A 93 0.07 16.93 -0.25
C HIS A 93 1.08 16.49 0.83
N PHE A 94 1.40 17.42 1.75
CA PHE A 94 2.55 17.33 2.64
C PHE A 94 2.52 16.14 3.60
N GLN A 95 1.34 15.68 4.01
CA GLN A 95 1.19 14.60 4.99
C GLN A 95 1.71 13.25 4.47
N ALA A 96 1.68 13.05 3.15
CA ALA A 96 2.01 11.80 2.48
C ALA A 96 3.10 11.97 1.41
N LEU A 97 3.86 13.08 1.45
CA LEU A 97 4.84 13.39 0.41
C LEU A 97 6.10 12.52 0.47
N MET A 98 6.63 12.26 1.67
CA MET A 98 7.95 11.66 1.83
C MET A 98 7.96 10.13 1.86
N ALA A 99 7.06 9.50 2.62
CA ALA A 99 7.10 8.06 2.89
C ALA A 99 5.79 7.32 2.54
N GLY A 100 4.81 8.02 1.95
CA GLY A 100 3.42 7.58 1.92
C GLY A 100 2.72 7.85 3.26
N PRO A 101 1.50 7.35 3.49
CA PRO A 101 0.72 6.37 2.71
C PRO A 101 0.26 6.88 1.34
N ILE A 102 0.01 5.97 0.38
CA ILE A 102 -0.59 6.35 -0.90
C ILE A 102 -2.07 6.69 -0.68
N ILE A 103 -2.44 7.90 -1.10
CA ILE A 103 -3.80 8.42 -1.08
C ILE A 103 -4.25 8.53 -2.53
N PHE A 104 -5.42 7.98 -2.88
CA PHE A 104 -5.98 8.12 -4.22
C PHE A 104 -6.64 9.49 -4.37
N TYR A 105 -6.64 10.03 -5.60
CA TYR A 105 -7.15 11.38 -5.85
C TYR A 105 -8.60 11.59 -5.42
N ARG A 106 -9.45 10.57 -5.59
CA ARG A 106 -10.87 10.67 -5.18
C ARG A 106 -11.00 10.90 -3.68
N ASP A 107 -10.36 10.06 -2.87
CA ASP A 107 -10.41 10.18 -1.40
C ASP A 107 -9.79 11.52 -0.94
N TYR A 108 -8.73 11.96 -1.62
CA TYR A 108 -8.10 13.25 -1.36
C TYR A 108 -9.01 14.44 -1.64
N ILE A 109 -9.63 14.51 -2.83
CA ILE A 109 -10.45 15.66 -3.21
C ILE A 109 -11.78 15.69 -2.42
N ASP A 110 -12.30 14.51 -2.10
CA ASP A 110 -13.45 14.34 -1.21
C ASP A 110 -13.12 14.90 0.17
N PHE A 111 -11.95 14.57 0.75
CA PHE A 111 -11.47 15.18 1.99
C PHE A 111 -11.33 16.71 1.92
N ILE A 112 -10.70 17.26 0.87
CA ILE A 112 -10.53 18.72 0.71
C ILE A 112 -11.87 19.45 0.61
N HIS A 113 -12.87 18.84 -0.03
CA HIS A 113 -14.20 19.43 -0.15
C HIS A 113 -15.15 19.08 1.00
N GLY A 114 -14.72 18.28 1.98
CA GLY A 114 -15.60 17.76 3.03
C GLY A 114 -16.69 16.82 2.52
N ARG A 115 -16.52 16.25 1.33
CA ARG A 115 -17.45 15.27 0.72
C ARG A 115 -17.00 13.88 1.15
N GLY A 116 -17.91 12.96 1.46
CA GLY A 116 -17.54 11.57 1.75
C GLY A 116 -17.21 11.25 3.22
N GLN A 117 -17.36 12.19 4.15
CA GLN A 117 -17.64 11.77 5.52
C GLN A 117 -18.99 11.02 5.48
N LYS A 118 -18.97 9.70 5.72
CA LYS A 118 -20.17 8.90 5.96
C LYS A 118 -20.71 9.29 7.34
N LEU A 119 -21.22 10.51 7.40
CA LEU A 119 -21.75 11.15 8.59
C LEU A 119 -23.06 10.46 8.92
N LEU A 120 -23.29 10.25 10.23
CA LEU A 120 -24.60 9.88 10.71
C LEU A 120 -25.58 10.97 10.28
N LYS A 121 -26.64 10.59 9.56
CA LYS A 121 -27.80 11.47 9.37
C LYS A 121 -28.35 11.79 10.76
N GLY A 122 -28.44 13.08 11.08
CA GLY A 122 -28.90 13.56 12.38
C GLY A 122 -30.30 13.04 12.74
N THR A 123 -30.55 12.90 14.04
CA THR A 123 -31.87 12.60 14.61
C THR A 123 -32.83 13.74 14.28
N TYR A 124 -34.00 13.41 13.74
CA TYR A 124 -35.07 14.36 13.47
C TYR A 124 -35.69 14.79 14.81
N ASP A 125 -35.65 16.08 15.14
CA ASP A 125 -36.36 16.64 16.29
C ASP A 125 -37.72 17.16 15.82
N GLU A 126 -38.79 16.42 16.14
CA GLU A 126 -40.17 16.74 15.73
C GLU A 126 -40.68 18.08 16.31
N GLN A 127 -40.05 18.63 17.36
CA GLN A 127 -40.55 19.84 18.01
C GLN A 127 -40.14 21.16 17.33
N ILE A 128 -39.08 21.17 16.50
CA ILE A 128 -38.50 22.41 15.97
C ILE A 128 -38.64 22.54 14.44
N GLY A 129 -39.03 21.47 13.73
CA GLY A 129 -39.21 21.51 12.28
C GLY A 129 -37.93 21.88 11.49
N GLN A 130 -36.76 21.85 12.13
CA GLN A 130 -35.46 22.08 11.54
C GLN A 130 -34.55 20.89 11.77
N VAL A 131 -33.98 20.37 10.69
CA VAL A 131 -32.91 19.37 10.74
C VAL A 131 -31.63 20.09 11.15
N ASN A 132 -31.34 20.13 12.45
CA ASN A 132 -29.98 20.44 12.90
C ASN A 132 -29.14 19.19 12.65
N GLU A 133 -28.55 19.08 11.45
CA GLU A 133 -27.49 18.09 11.20
C GLU A 133 -26.28 18.45 12.07
N ILE A 134 -26.28 18.01 13.33
CA ILE A 134 -25.09 18.06 14.18
C ILE A 134 -24.18 16.94 13.68
N VAL A 135 -23.30 17.32 12.75
CA VAL A 135 -22.23 16.49 12.22
C VAL A 135 -21.25 16.20 13.37
N LEU A 136 -21.44 15.07 14.08
CA LEU A 136 -20.51 14.67 15.14
C LEU A 136 -19.34 13.90 14.53
N GLU A 137 -18.27 14.61 14.18
CA GLU A 137 -17.02 13.98 13.78
C GLU A 137 -16.42 13.21 14.96
N PRO A 138 -16.10 11.92 14.80
CA PRO A 138 -15.48 11.16 15.87
C PRO A 138 -14.08 11.72 16.15
N SER A 139 -13.70 11.77 17.43
CA SER A 139 -12.38 12.27 17.81
C SER A 139 -11.26 11.31 17.36
N PRO A 140 -10.26 11.76 16.58
CA PRO A 140 -9.14 10.92 16.16
C PRO A 140 -8.13 10.65 17.29
N ARG A 141 -8.23 11.38 18.42
CA ARG A 141 -7.18 11.47 19.45
C ARG A 141 -6.66 10.11 19.92
N LEU A 142 -7.56 9.20 20.27
CA LEU A 142 -7.17 7.88 20.80
C LEU A 142 -6.39 7.07 19.77
N VAL A 143 -6.82 7.08 18.51
CA VAL A 143 -6.17 6.34 17.43
C VAL A 143 -4.82 6.97 17.10
N VAL A 144 -4.74 8.30 17.04
CA VAL A 144 -3.50 9.02 16.81
C VAL A 144 -2.48 8.72 17.91
N ILE A 145 -2.87 8.80 19.19
CA ILE A 145 -1.99 8.45 20.32
C ILE A 145 -1.49 7.01 20.19
N LYS A 146 -2.38 6.04 19.93
CA LYS A 146 -1.99 4.63 19.74
C LYS A 146 -0.97 4.47 18.61
N LYS A 147 -1.20 5.10 17.45
CA LYS A 147 -0.28 5.01 16.30
C LYS A 147 1.06 5.69 16.57
N VAL A 148 1.07 6.86 17.22
CA VAL A 148 2.29 7.57 17.62
C VAL A 148 3.11 6.74 18.60
N VAL A 149 2.48 6.21 19.66
CA VAL A 149 3.18 5.34 20.64
C VAL A 149 3.76 4.11 19.95
N ALA A 150 2.97 3.41 19.13
CA ALA A 150 3.46 2.26 18.38
C ALA A 150 4.63 2.61 17.44
N SER A 151 4.55 3.76 16.76
CA SER A 151 5.62 4.26 15.89
C SER A 151 6.90 4.58 16.67
N LEU A 152 6.80 5.21 17.84
CA LEU A 152 7.95 5.53 18.69
C LEU A 152 8.59 4.28 19.28
N LEU A 153 7.79 3.28 19.69
CA LEU A 153 8.31 1.98 20.10
C LEU A 153 9.07 1.29 18.96
N CYS A 154 8.56 1.37 17.72
CA CYS A 154 9.26 0.84 16.56
C CYS A 154 10.60 1.54 16.31
N ALA A 155 10.62 2.87 16.42
CA ALA A 155 11.86 3.66 16.30
C ALA A 155 12.87 3.29 17.40
N LEU A 156 12.42 3.13 18.64
CA LEU A 156 13.26 2.75 19.76
C LEU A 156 13.91 1.37 19.52
N ILE A 157 13.12 0.37 19.11
CA ILE A 157 13.63 -0.97 18.76
C ILE A 157 14.65 -0.87 17.62
N PHE A 158 14.33 -0.13 16.56
CA PHE A 158 15.23 0.04 15.42
C PHE A 158 16.58 0.67 15.83
N VAL A 159 16.56 1.77 16.59
CA VAL A 159 17.77 2.50 17.00
C VAL A 159 18.60 1.71 18.01
N THR A 160 17.97 1.00 18.94
CA THR A 160 18.67 0.32 20.03
C THR A 160 19.11 -1.11 19.68
N MET A 161 18.30 -1.85 18.92
CA MET A 161 18.57 -3.27 18.66
C MET A 161 19.29 -3.54 17.34
N LEU A 162 19.09 -2.72 16.30
CA LEU A 162 19.77 -2.93 15.01
C LEU A 162 21.30 -2.88 15.11
N PRO A 163 21.93 -2.00 15.91
CA PRO A 163 23.40 -1.99 16.05
C PRO A 163 23.98 -3.31 16.56
N SER A 164 23.20 -4.11 17.29
CA SER A 164 23.60 -5.45 17.76
C SER A 164 23.52 -6.52 16.65
N TYR A 165 22.80 -6.24 15.56
CA TYR A 165 22.60 -7.13 14.41
C TYR A 165 22.96 -6.42 13.09
N PRO A 166 24.21 -5.96 12.91
CA PRO A 166 24.60 -5.24 11.71
C PRO A 166 24.56 -6.16 10.48
N MET A 167 23.90 -5.72 9.41
CA MET A 167 23.76 -6.51 8.17
C MET A 167 25.10 -6.80 7.49
N GLN A 168 26.12 -5.98 7.75
CA GLN A 168 27.47 -6.14 7.23
C GLN A 168 28.09 -7.45 7.72
N LYS A 169 27.76 -7.90 8.93
CA LYS A 169 28.28 -9.14 9.53
C LYS A 169 28.01 -10.38 8.69
N ILE A 170 26.93 -10.38 7.89
CA ILE A 170 26.58 -11.50 7.02
C ILE A 170 27.62 -11.71 5.90
N LYS A 171 28.41 -10.68 5.60
CA LYS A 171 29.48 -10.73 4.58
C LYS A 171 30.84 -11.12 5.17
N ASP A 172 30.97 -11.20 6.48
CA ASP A 172 32.25 -11.49 7.14
C ASP A 172 32.63 -12.96 6.96
N ASP A 173 33.88 -13.23 6.60
CA ASP A 173 34.38 -14.59 6.38
C ASP A 173 34.21 -15.47 7.63
N ASP A 174 34.45 -14.93 8.83
CA ASP A 174 34.25 -15.66 10.08
C ASP A 174 32.78 -16.09 10.26
N PHE A 175 31.84 -15.20 9.94
CA PHE A 175 30.42 -15.53 9.98
C PHE A 175 30.08 -16.59 8.92
N LEU A 176 30.63 -16.48 7.71
CA LEU A 176 30.33 -17.41 6.62
C LEU A 176 30.93 -18.80 6.81
N TYR A 177 32.15 -18.93 7.34
CA TYR A 177 32.84 -20.21 7.43
C TYR A 177 32.72 -20.86 8.82
N ASN A 178 32.65 -20.07 9.90
CA ASN A 178 32.74 -20.60 11.27
C ASN A 178 31.40 -20.65 12.03
N THR A 179 30.28 -20.26 11.41
CA THR A 179 28.96 -20.36 12.06
C THR A 179 28.07 -21.45 11.47
N SER A 180 27.24 -22.05 12.33
CA SER A 180 26.28 -23.09 11.92
C SER A 180 25.20 -22.52 11.01
N MET A 181 24.68 -23.35 10.10
CA MET A 181 23.59 -22.93 9.20
C MET A 181 22.36 -22.45 9.97
N LEU A 182 22.00 -23.11 11.08
CA LEU A 182 20.87 -22.71 11.91
C LEU A 182 21.05 -21.30 12.48
N TYR A 183 22.25 -20.98 12.98
CA TYR A 183 22.54 -19.65 13.49
C TYR A 183 22.48 -18.59 12.39
N LYS A 184 22.98 -18.90 11.18
CA LYS A 184 22.87 -17.99 10.03
C LYS A 184 21.42 -17.67 9.69
N TYR A 185 20.55 -18.68 9.61
CA TYR A 185 19.13 -18.48 9.36
C TYR A 185 18.47 -17.64 10.46
N TRP A 186 18.73 -17.96 11.73
CA TRP A 186 18.20 -17.21 12.86
C TRP A 186 18.66 -15.75 12.83
N TYR A 187 19.95 -15.51 12.61
CA TYR A 187 20.52 -14.16 12.53
C TYR A 187 19.88 -13.36 11.39
N LEU A 188 19.73 -13.95 10.20
CA LEU A 188 19.07 -13.32 9.06
C LEU A 188 17.61 -12.95 9.37
N MET A 189 16.87 -13.83 10.04
CA MET A 189 15.48 -13.57 10.43
C MET A 189 15.39 -12.37 11.38
N ILE A 190 16.24 -12.33 12.42
CA ILE A 190 16.27 -11.22 13.38
C ILE A 190 16.74 -9.92 12.73
N ALA A 191 17.83 -9.95 11.96
CA ALA A 191 18.39 -8.74 11.35
C ALA A 191 17.42 -8.13 10.33
N THR A 192 16.78 -8.96 9.49
CA THR A 192 15.74 -8.48 8.56
C THR A 192 14.49 -7.97 9.28
N MET A 193 14.10 -8.57 10.42
CA MET A 193 13.02 -8.07 11.26
C MET A 193 13.34 -6.69 11.83
N LEU A 194 14.52 -6.51 12.41
CA LEU A 194 14.97 -5.23 12.95
C LEU A 194 14.98 -4.13 11.89
N ILE A 195 15.36 -4.43 10.65
CA ILE A 195 15.26 -3.47 9.53
C ILE A 195 13.81 -3.06 9.27
N ARG A 196 12.83 -3.97 9.39
CA ARG A 196 11.42 -3.66 9.12
C ARG A 196 10.86 -2.59 10.05
N PHE A 197 11.34 -2.52 11.30
CA PHE A 197 10.88 -1.53 12.27
C PHE A 197 11.06 -0.08 11.83
N LYS A 198 12.05 0.25 10.97
CA LYS A 198 12.17 1.60 10.40
C LYS A 198 10.99 1.95 9.50
N TYR A 199 10.49 0.98 8.73
CA TYR A 199 9.33 1.15 7.86
C TYR A 199 8.04 1.19 8.69
N TYR A 200 7.92 0.37 9.73
CA TYR A 200 6.80 0.45 10.67
C TYR A 200 6.73 1.82 11.33
N HIS A 201 7.87 2.35 11.80
CA HIS A 201 7.94 3.70 12.34
C HIS A 201 7.43 4.74 11.33
N ALA A 202 8.04 4.79 10.14
CA ALA A 202 7.72 5.78 9.12
C ALA A 202 6.24 5.73 8.68
N TRP A 203 5.71 4.54 8.41
CA TRP A 203 4.33 4.37 7.96
C TRP A 203 3.30 4.59 9.07
N LEU A 204 3.53 4.08 10.28
CA LEU A 204 2.61 4.35 11.41
C LEU A 204 2.59 5.83 11.78
N PHE A 205 3.72 6.52 11.66
CA PHE A 205 3.79 7.96 11.91
C PHE A 205 3.04 8.76 10.84
N ALA A 206 3.25 8.45 9.56
CA ALA A 206 2.53 9.11 8.47
C ALA A 206 1.02 8.83 8.51
N ASP A 207 0.63 7.59 8.83
CA ASP A 207 -0.76 7.22 9.10
C ASP A 207 -1.34 8.02 10.28
N ALA A 208 -0.57 8.28 11.33
CA ALA A 208 -1.01 9.10 12.47
C ALA A 208 -1.22 10.56 12.07
N ILE A 209 -0.35 11.13 11.22
CA ILE A 209 -0.48 12.49 10.70
C ILE A 209 -1.77 12.62 9.88
N CYS A 210 -2.03 11.67 8.97
CA CYS A 210 -3.26 11.67 8.15
C CYS A 210 -4.51 11.53 9.02
N ASN A 211 -4.49 10.65 10.03
CA ASN A 211 -5.61 10.51 10.96
C ASN A 211 -5.83 11.77 11.79
N ASN A 212 -4.76 12.45 12.21
CA ASN A 212 -4.85 13.67 13.01
C ASN A 212 -5.48 14.83 12.23
N SER A 213 -5.39 14.84 10.90
CA SER A 213 -6.09 15.82 10.07
C SER A 213 -7.49 15.38 9.61
N GLY A 214 -7.97 14.21 10.05
CA GLY A 214 -9.27 13.66 9.63
C GLY A 214 -9.27 12.81 8.35
N LEU A 215 -8.15 12.78 7.61
CA LEU A 215 -8.03 12.12 6.30
C LEU A 215 -7.97 10.57 6.37
N GLY A 216 -8.06 9.99 7.57
CA GLY A 216 -8.05 8.53 7.78
C GLY A 216 -9.39 7.88 8.11
N PHE A 217 -10.46 8.67 8.23
CA PHE A 217 -11.77 8.16 8.66
C PHE A 217 -12.47 7.35 7.57
N ASN A 218 -13.01 6.18 7.93
CA ASN A 218 -13.65 5.22 7.01
C ASN A 218 -15.06 4.78 7.45
N GLY A 219 -15.82 5.72 8.03
CA GLY A 219 -17.15 5.45 8.57
C GLY A 219 -17.11 4.70 9.89
N TYR A 220 -18.23 4.03 10.21
CA TYR A 220 -18.40 3.30 11.46
C TYR A 220 -18.48 1.79 11.22
N ASN A 221 -18.07 1.03 12.22
CA ASN A 221 -18.33 -0.40 12.33
C ASN A 221 -19.79 -0.67 12.71
N GLU A 222 -20.21 -1.94 12.63
CA GLU A 222 -21.55 -2.38 13.05
C GLU A 222 -21.83 -2.11 14.54
N ASP A 223 -20.77 -2.09 15.36
CA ASP A 223 -20.82 -1.75 16.78
C ASP A 223 -20.87 -0.23 17.08
N GLY A 224 -20.90 0.61 16.04
CA GLY A 224 -20.90 2.07 16.16
C GLY A 224 -19.53 2.69 16.43
N THR A 225 -18.44 1.91 16.45
CA THR A 225 -17.08 2.46 16.63
C THR A 225 -16.54 3.07 15.34
N ALA A 226 -15.87 4.22 15.46
CA ALA A 226 -15.29 4.92 14.32
C ALA A 226 -14.08 4.17 13.74
N ARG A 227 -14.08 3.91 12.43
CA ARG A 227 -12.96 3.32 11.71
C ARG A 227 -11.99 4.37 11.21
N TRP A 228 -10.70 4.11 11.42
CA TRP A 228 -9.60 5.02 11.09
C TRP A 228 -8.53 4.33 10.23
N ASP A 229 -9.00 3.59 9.24
CA ASP A 229 -8.24 2.69 8.37
C ASP A 229 -8.38 3.01 6.87
N LEU A 230 -9.03 4.13 6.49
CA LEU A 230 -9.14 4.56 5.08
C LEU A 230 -7.76 4.64 4.44
N ILE A 231 -6.84 5.20 5.22
CA ILE A 231 -5.44 5.38 4.89
C ILE A 231 -4.63 4.67 5.97
N SER A 232 -4.27 3.43 5.66
CA SER A 232 -3.31 2.67 6.45
C SER A 232 -2.37 1.93 5.53
N ASN A 233 -1.07 2.16 5.67
CA ASN A 233 -0.09 1.51 4.79
C ASN A 233 0.40 0.15 5.30
N VAL A 234 0.35 -0.09 6.61
CA VAL A 234 0.92 -1.29 7.21
C VAL A 234 0.14 -1.77 8.41
N ASP A 235 0.09 -3.09 8.59
CA ASP A 235 -0.32 -3.74 9.83
C ASP A 235 0.86 -4.60 10.32
N ALA A 236 1.66 -4.05 11.22
CA ALA A 236 2.90 -4.67 11.68
C ALA A 236 2.63 -5.99 12.41
N PHE A 237 1.57 -6.05 13.23
CA PHE A 237 1.24 -7.26 13.98
C PHE A 237 0.77 -8.38 13.04
N LYS A 238 -0.15 -8.08 12.12
CA LYS A 238 -0.61 -9.06 11.13
C LYS A 238 0.54 -9.52 10.23
N PHE A 239 1.48 -8.63 9.90
CA PHE A 239 2.64 -8.99 9.08
C PHE A 239 3.57 -9.97 9.80
N GLU A 240 3.99 -9.66 11.03
CA GLU A 240 4.95 -10.50 11.76
C GLU A 240 4.36 -11.84 12.22
N THR A 241 3.03 -11.93 12.33
CA THR A 241 2.32 -13.17 12.72
C THR A 241 1.68 -13.91 11.54
N ALA A 242 1.88 -13.44 10.30
CA ALA A 242 1.28 -14.04 9.13
C ALA A 242 1.79 -15.47 8.91
N LEU A 243 0.85 -16.40 8.71
CA LEU A 243 1.14 -17.81 8.44
C LEU A 243 1.27 -18.11 6.93
N SER A 244 0.94 -17.14 6.08
CA SER A 244 1.04 -17.26 4.63
C SER A 244 1.70 -16.02 4.02
N LEU A 245 2.39 -16.23 2.89
CA LEU A 245 2.97 -15.13 2.12
C LEU A 245 1.89 -14.16 1.64
N ARG A 246 0.69 -14.66 1.34
CA ARG A 246 -0.44 -13.84 0.93
C ARG A 246 -0.84 -12.87 2.05
N ASP A 247 -1.03 -13.37 3.26
CA ASP A 247 -1.43 -12.54 4.41
C ASP A 247 -0.35 -11.51 4.75
N SER A 248 0.92 -11.90 4.60
CA SER A 248 2.07 -11.00 4.75
C SER A 248 2.01 -9.85 3.73
N ILE A 249 1.82 -10.17 2.44
CA ILE A 249 1.73 -9.14 1.39
C ILE A 249 0.52 -8.23 1.62
N GLU A 250 -0.64 -8.77 2.00
CA GLU A 250 -1.84 -7.98 2.29
C GLU A 250 -1.69 -7.05 3.50
N ALA A 251 -0.77 -7.34 4.42
CA ALA A 251 -0.47 -6.52 5.60
C ALA A 251 0.64 -5.47 5.37
N TRP A 252 1.47 -5.64 4.34
CA TRP A 252 2.63 -4.79 4.06
C TRP A 252 2.42 -3.87 2.87
N ASN A 253 2.70 -2.57 3.04
CA ASN A 253 2.61 -1.57 1.97
C ASN A 253 1.28 -1.65 1.20
N LYS A 254 0.17 -1.66 1.96
CA LYS A 254 -1.21 -1.81 1.48
C LYS A 254 -1.54 -0.82 0.37
N GLY A 255 -1.07 0.42 0.47
CA GLY A 255 -1.24 1.43 -0.58
C GLY A 255 -0.65 0.96 -1.92
N THR A 256 0.61 0.52 -1.91
CA THR A 256 1.30 0.03 -3.12
C THR A 256 0.60 -1.20 -3.70
N ASN A 257 0.14 -2.12 -2.86
CA ASN A 257 -0.65 -3.27 -3.33
C ASN A 257 -1.95 -2.85 -4.01
N ARG A 258 -2.68 -1.86 -3.44
CA ARG A 258 -3.89 -1.30 -4.07
C ARG A 258 -3.56 -0.65 -5.42
N TRP A 259 -2.48 0.13 -5.49
CA TRP A 259 -2.01 0.74 -6.74
C TRP A 259 -1.70 -0.32 -7.81
N LEU A 260 -0.82 -1.28 -7.51
CA LEU A 260 -0.45 -2.38 -8.40
C LEU A 260 -1.68 -3.15 -8.90
N ARG A 261 -2.65 -3.40 -8.00
CA ARG A 261 -3.91 -4.04 -8.35
C ARG A 261 -4.71 -3.22 -9.36
N MET A 262 -4.87 -1.92 -9.07
CA MET A 262 -5.68 -0.98 -9.85
C MET A 262 -5.11 -0.73 -11.25
N ILE A 263 -3.78 -0.64 -11.40
CA ILE A 263 -3.17 -0.26 -12.67
C ILE A 263 -2.74 -1.45 -13.53
N VAL A 264 -2.50 -2.64 -12.94
CA VAL A 264 -2.08 -3.84 -13.67
C VAL A 264 -2.99 -5.03 -13.41
N TYR A 265 -3.11 -5.50 -12.17
CA TYR A 265 -3.72 -6.82 -11.90
C TYR A 265 -5.17 -6.95 -12.40
N GLU A 266 -5.97 -5.90 -12.24
CA GLU A 266 -7.38 -5.88 -12.69
C GLU A 266 -7.56 -5.50 -14.16
N ARG A 267 -6.49 -5.03 -14.82
CA ARG A 267 -6.54 -4.54 -16.21
C ARG A 267 -5.92 -5.50 -17.22
N VAL A 268 -5.20 -6.51 -16.75
CA VAL A 268 -4.53 -7.49 -17.59
C VAL A 268 -5.23 -8.84 -17.48
N GLU A 269 -5.58 -9.43 -18.62
CA GLU A 269 -6.27 -10.72 -18.69
C GLU A 269 -5.34 -11.90 -18.42
N ARG A 270 -4.15 -11.91 -19.04
CA ARG A 270 -3.19 -13.03 -18.98
C ARG A 270 -1.93 -12.65 -18.20
N TYR A 271 -1.41 -13.59 -17.42
CA TYR A 271 -0.18 -13.39 -16.63
C TYR A 271 -0.22 -12.19 -15.66
N LYS A 272 -1.41 -11.78 -15.21
CA LYS A 272 -1.62 -10.63 -14.31
C LYS A 272 -0.69 -10.62 -13.09
N THR A 273 -0.45 -11.78 -12.47
CA THR A 273 0.48 -11.90 -11.33
C THR A 273 1.91 -11.56 -11.74
N VAL A 274 2.40 -12.08 -12.88
CA VAL A 274 3.75 -11.84 -13.37
C VAL A 274 3.96 -10.36 -13.69
N PHE A 275 3.04 -9.75 -14.44
CA PHE A 275 3.13 -8.33 -14.77
C PHE A 275 3.03 -7.43 -13.53
N THR A 276 2.23 -7.82 -12.54
CA THR A 276 2.12 -7.09 -11.27
C THR A 276 3.45 -7.10 -10.51
N TYR A 277 4.08 -8.26 -10.39
CA TYR A 277 5.40 -8.38 -9.73
C TYR A 277 6.53 -7.74 -10.55
N ALA A 278 6.47 -7.81 -11.88
CA ALA A 278 7.44 -7.14 -12.76
C ALA A 278 7.37 -5.61 -12.62
N LEU A 279 6.16 -5.05 -12.60
CA LEU A 279 5.97 -3.63 -12.33
C LEU A 279 6.46 -3.25 -10.93
N SER A 280 6.17 -4.08 -9.93
CA SER A 280 6.68 -3.89 -8.57
C SER A 280 8.21 -3.86 -8.55
N ALA A 281 8.88 -4.79 -9.23
CA ALA A 281 10.34 -4.81 -9.33
C ALA A 281 10.90 -3.53 -9.97
N LEU A 282 10.35 -3.14 -11.12
CA LEU A 282 10.76 -1.93 -11.83
C LEU A 282 10.58 -0.67 -10.97
N TRP A 283 9.48 -0.58 -10.22
CA TRP A 283 9.21 0.54 -9.31
C TRP A 283 10.24 0.65 -8.18
N HIS A 284 10.74 -0.48 -7.66
CA HIS A 284 11.79 -0.48 -6.62
C HIS A 284 13.19 -0.16 -7.16
N GLY A 285 13.49 -0.47 -8.42
CA GLY A 285 14.75 -0.09 -9.09
C GLY A 285 15.46 -1.24 -9.80
N PHE A 286 16.78 -1.14 -9.96
CA PHE A 286 17.60 -2.04 -10.79
C PHE A 286 18.61 -2.91 -10.03
N TYR A 287 18.53 -2.93 -8.69
CA TYR A 287 19.33 -3.87 -7.90
C TYR A 287 18.84 -5.32 -8.13
N PRO A 288 19.75 -6.29 -8.37
CA PRO A 288 19.37 -7.67 -8.63
C PRO A 288 18.48 -8.30 -7.55
N GLY A 289 18.69 -7.91 -6.30
CA GLY A 289 17.89 -8.38 -5.16
C GLY A 289 16.39 -8.13 -5.33
N TYR A 290 15.97 -7.01 -5.92
CA TYR A 290 14.55 -6.72 -6.14
C TYR A 290 13.92 -7.74 -7.09
N TYR A 291 14.57 -8.04 -8.21
CA TYR A 291 14.06 -8.98 -9.21
C TYR A 291 14.00 -10.39 -8.64
N LEU A 292 14.99 -10.81 -7.84
CA LEU A 292 14.94 -12.08 -7.12
C LEU A 292 13.77 -12.13 -6.14
N THR A 293 13.55 -11.07 -5.34
CA THR A 293 12.43 -10.99 -4.40
C THR A 293 11.08 -11.09 -5.10
N PHE A 294 10.84 -10.31 -6.16
CA PHE A 294 9.53 -10.28 -6.82
C PHE A 294 9.29 -11.49 -7.73
N ALA A 295 10.32 -12.03 -8.37
CA ALA A 295 10.21 -13.31 -9.09
C ALA A 295 9.92 -14.46 -8.11
N GLY A 296 10.60 -14.49 -6.96
CA GLY A 296 10.30 -15.43 -5.87
C GLY A 296 8.86 -15.27 -5.36
N GLY A 297 8.41 -14.04 -5.13
CA GLY A 297 7.04 -13.73 -4.72
C GLY A 297 5.99 -14.24 -5.73
N ALA A 298 6.24 -14.05 -7.03
CA ALA A 298 5.40 -14.60 -8.10
C ALA A 298 5.35 -16.13 -8.04
N PHE A 299 6.52 -16.78 -7.93
CA PHE A 299 6.63 -18.24 -7.81
C PHE A 299 5.85 -18.78 -6.61
N PHE A 300 6.08 -18.23 -5.41
CA PHE A 300 5.36 -18.66 -4.21
C PHE A 300 3.85 -18.41 -4.28
N THR A 301 3.42 -17.33 -4.95
CA THR A 301 2.00 -17.07 -5.19
C THR A 301 1.38 -18.16 -6.07
N PHE A 302 2.08 -18.61 -7.12
CA PHE A 302 1.63 -19.71 -7.96
C PHE A 302 1.61 -21.04 -7.20
N ALA A 303 2.67 -21.35 -6.46
CA ALA A 303 2.77 -22.56 -5.64
C ALA A 303 1.64 -22.62 -4.60
N SER A 304 1.39 -21.53 -3.87
CA SER A 304 0.32 -21.43 -2.88
C SER A 304 -1.07 -21.67 -3.50
N ARG A 305 -1.34 -21.11 -4.69
CA ARG A 305 -2.61 -21.35 -5.41
C ARG A 305 -2.75 -22.81 -5.86
N ALA A 306 -1.68 -23.42 -6.37
CA ALA A 306 -1.70 -24.82 -6.78
C ALA A 306 -2.01 -25.74 -5.59
N VAL A 307 -1.29 -25.56 -4.48
CA VAL A 307 -1.51 -26.33 -3.23
C VAL A 307 -2.93 -26.11 -2.70
N GLY A 308 -3.40 -24.87 -2.58
CA GLY A 308 -4.74 -24.55 -2.10
C GLY A 308 -5.85 -25.15 -2.97
N SER A 309 -5.68 -25.16 -4.29
CA SER A 309 -6.64 -25.79 -5.21
C SER A 309 -6.68 -27.32 -5.07
N SER A 310 -5.54 -27.93 -4.74
CA SER A 310 -5.43 -29.37 -4.53
C SER A 310 -6.05 -29.78 -3.19
N THR A 311 -5.73 -29.07 -2.11
CA THR A 311 -6.26 -29.37 -0.77
C THR A 311 -7.77 -29.15 -0.70
N HIS A 312 -8.29 -28.09 -1.32
CA HIS A 312 -9.73 -27.84 -1.38
C HIS A 312 -10.47 -28.98 -2.11
N LYS A 313 -9.92 -29.48 -3.23
CA LYS A 313 -10.51 -30.62 -3.96
C LYS A 313 -10.50 -31.91 -3.11
N THR A 314 -9.40 -32.20 -2.42
CA THR A 314 -9.27 -33.39 -1.57
C THR A 314 -10.22 -33.34 -0.37
N VAL A 315 -10.29 -32.19 0.33
CA VAL A 315 -11.19 -32.01 1.48
C VAL A 315 -12.64 -32.09 1.04
N PHE A 316 -13.00 -31.44 -0.07
CA PHE A 316 -14.37 -31.50 -0.58
C PHE A 316 -14.76 -32.92 -1.03
N SER A 317 -13.84 -33.67 -1.65
CA SER A 317 -14.06 -35.10 -1.97
C SER A 317 -14.29 -35.92 -0.70
N TYR A 318 -13.45 -35.74 0.32
CA TYR A 318 -13.56 -36.47 1.59
C TYR A 318 -14.86 -36.16 2.36
N LEU A 319 -15.30 -34.90 2.34
CA LEU A 319 -16.58 -34.50 2.95
C LEU A 319 -17.77 -35.07 2.18
N LYS A 320 -17.72 -35.06 0.85
CA LYS A 320 -18.76 -35.65 0.00
C LYS A 320 -18.88 -37.17 0.18
N ASP A 321 -17.75 -37.86 0.33
CA ASP A 321 -17.74 -39.30 0.62
C ASP A 321 -18.37 -39.60 1.99
N LYS A 322 -18.16 -38.73 3.00
CA LYS A 322 -18.80 -38.87 4.32
C LYS A 322 -20.29 -38.54 4.35
N GLU A 323 -20.74 -37.57 3.55
CA GLU A 323 -22.18 -37.29 3.41
C GLU A 323 -22.93 -38.42 2.67
N SER A 324 -22.24 -39.23 1.86
CA SER A 324 -22.84 -40.40 1.19
C SER A 324 -22.97 -41.66 2.08
N ILE A 325 -22.46 -41.61 3.32
CA ILE A 325 -22.46 -42.72 4.29
C ILE A 325 -23.49 -42.48 5.43
N LEU A 326 -24.16 -41.32 5.45
CA LEU A 326 -25.31 -41.00 6.30
C LEU A 326 -26.58 -41.02 5.46
#